data_AF-A0A9P4VN63-F1
#
_entry.id   AF-A0A9P4VN63-F1
#
_cell.length_a   1.000
_cell.length_b   1.000
_cell.length_c   1.000
_cell.angle_alpha   90.00
_cell.angle_beta   90.00
_cell.angle_gamma   90.00
#
_symmetry.space_group_name_H-M   'P 1'
#
loop_
_entity.id
_entity.type
_entity.pdbx_description
1 polymer ?
#
loop_
_entity_poly.entity_id
_entity_poly.type
_entity_poly.pdbx_seq_one_letter_code
_entity_poly.pdbx_strand_id
1 'polypeptide(L)'
;MLNSESPNVYSVINSPTYLSSDASLKPWRLCLIPTDQIECSLSGWHQLRSAPGIYLAQKCIGDKFYEVAVDPSYVPLLQFYKFECDFNYDPVEPVDADIRIHGKSHAKKRAETRFLRNAVKAIRSGLGRGLELCYCDIARSHGLQAPLEQAFLAEDISESYANTGLF
;
A
#
# COMPACT_ATOMS: atom_id res chain seq x y z
N MET A 1 -22.00 -57.17 -17.93
CA MET A 1 -22.58 -55.92 -18.45
C MET A 1 -22.59 -54.94 -17.29
N LEU A 2 -21.43 -54.35 -17.02
CA LEU A 2 -21.08 -52.94 -17.23
C LEU A 2 -21.84 -52.00 -16.28
N ASN A 3 -21.21 -51.79 -15.13
CA ASN A 3 -21.48 -50.75 -14.15
C ASN A 3 -21.36 -49.38 -14.83
N SER A 4 -22.44 -48.60 -14.83
CA SER A 4 -22.43 -47.19 -15.23
C SER A 4 -22.23 -46.33 -13.98
N GLU A 5 -20.97 -46.17 -13.57
CA GLU A 5 -20.58 -45.12 -12.64
C GLU A 5 -20.73 -43.76 -13.32
N SER A 6 -21.58 -42.91 -12.75
CA SER A 6 -21.76 -41.53 -13.18
C SER A 6 -20.56 -40.69 -12.70
N PRO A 7 -19.82 -40.01 -13.57
CA PRO A 7 -18.67 -39.22 -13.15
C PRO A 7 -19.14 -37.96 -12.43
N ASN A 8 -18.60 -37.83 -11.22
CA ASN A 8 -18.76 -36.78 -10.24
C ASN A 8 -18.34 -35.41 -10.83
N VAL A 9 -19.30 -34.51 -11.05
CA VAL A 9 -19.05 -33.14 -11.54
C VAL A 9 -18.61 -32.26 -10.36
N TYR A 10 -17.45 -32.55 -9.80
CA TYR A 10 -16.67 -31.53 -9.09
C TYR A 10 -15.75 -30.89 -10.13
N SER A 11 -16.30 -29.93 -10.87
CA SER A 11 -15.52 -29.04 -11.71
C SER A 11 -14.56 -28.26 -10.82
N VAL A 12 -13.32 -28.75 -10.79
CA VAL A 12 -12.04 -28.03 -10.77
C VAL A 12 -12.26 -26.51 -10.70
N ILE A 13 -12.36 -25.99 -9.48
CA ILE A 13 -12.10 -24.58 -9.24
C ILE A 13 -10.60 -24.46 -9.43
N ASN A 14 -10.19 -24.00 -10.60
CA ASN A 14 -8.84 -23.52 -10.87
C ASN A 14 -8.59 -22.37 -9.89
N SER A 15 -8.10 -22.69 -8.70
CA SER A 15 -7.41 -21.73 -7.85
C SER A 15 -6.30 -21.13 -8.72
N PRO A 16 -6.26 -19.80 -8.94
CA PRO A 16 -5.08 -19.21 -9.53
C PRO A 16 -3.93 -19.53 -8.59
N THR A 17 -2.98 -20.31 -9.10
CA THR A 17 -1.79 -20.75 -8.40
C THR A 17 -0.90 -19.53 -8.11
N TYR A 18 -1.25 -18.74 -7.10
CA TYR A 18 -0.36 -17.77 -6.47
C TYR A 18 0.57 -18.53 -5.52
N LEU A 19 1.35 -19.47 -6.07
CA LEU A 19 2.44 -20.12 -5.35
C LEU A 19 3.73 -19.76 -6.09
N SER A 20 4.46 -18.79 -5.56
CA SER A 20 5.70 -19.09 -4.86
C SER A 20 6.45 -17.80 -4.59
N SER A 21 6.93 -17.71 -3.37
CA SER A 21 7.76 -16.68 -2.74
C SER A 21 9.08 -16.40 -3.45
N ASP A 22 9.02 -15.90 -4.68
CA ASP A 22 10.00 -14.93 -5.13
C ASP A 22 9.33 -13.57 -4.98
N ALA A 23 9.73 -12.84 -3.94
CA ALA A 23 9.38 -11.43 -3.82
C ALA A 23 9.73 -10.76 -5.15
N SER A 24 8.70 -10.38 -5.91
CA SER A 24 8.87 -9.60 -7.13
C SER A 24 9.86 -8.49 -6.84
N LEU A 25 11.02 -8.53 -7.49
CA LEU A 25 12.03 -7.46 -7.41
C LEU A 25 11.54 -6.19 -8.10
N LYS A 26 10.38 -6.24 -8.78
CA LYS A 26 9.79 -5.04 -9.38
C LYS A 26 9.22 -4.18 -8.25
N PRO A 27 9.51 -2.88 -8.24
CA PRO A 27 8.92 -1.99 -7.27
C PRO A 27 7.40 -2.00 -7.41
N TRP A 28 6.72 -2.03 -6.27
CA TRP A 28 5.28 -1.84 -6.22
C TRP A 28 4.92 -0.43 -6.72
N ARG A 29 3.63 -0.21 -6.99
CA ARG A 29 3.11 1.08 -7.41
C ARG A 29 2.20 1.65 -6.33
N LEU A 30 2.35 2.93 -6.04
CA LEU A 30 1.38 3.65 -5.22
C LEU A 30 0.18 4.07 -6.07
N CYS A 31 -1.00 3.99 -5.49
CA CYS A 31 -2.18 4.65 -5.99
C CYS A 31 -3.04 5.21 -4.87
N LEU A 32 -3.91 6.14 -5.23
CA LEU A 32 -5.01 6.56 -4.38
C LEU A 32 -6.27 5.78 -4.72
N ILE A 33 -6.99 5.35 -3.69
CA ILE A 33 -8.33 4.78 -3.80
C ILE A 33 -9.29 5.58 -2.90
N PRO A 34 -10.46 6.01 -3.41
CA PRO A 34 -11.46 6.70 -2.60
C PRO A 34 -11.86 5.91 -1.34
N THR A 35 -12.02 6.62 -0.22
CA THR A 35 -12.34 6.03 1.08
C THR A 35 -13.68 5.30 1.08
N ASP A 36 -14.66 5.80 0.35
CA ASP A 36 -15.97 5.16 0.18
C ASP A 36 -15.87 3.80 -0.53
N GLN A 37 -14.91 3.61 -1.44
CA GLN A 37 -14.68 2.30 -2.07
C GLN A 37 -14.02 1.29 -1.12
N ILE A 38 -13.20 1.73 -0.17
CA ILE A 38 -12.52 0.84 0.78
C ILE A 38 -13.38 0.53 2.01
N GLU A 39 -14.10 1.52 2.54
CA GLU A 39 -14.90 1.38 3.77
C GLU A 39 -16.34 0.90 3.50
N CYS A 40 -16.81 0.94 2.25
CA CYS A 40 -18.13 0.40 1.91
C CYS A 40 -18.16 -1.12 2.11
N SER A 41 -19.12 -1.59 2.91
CA SER A 41 -19.32 -3.01 3.22
C SER A 41 -19.70 -3.85 1.99
N LEU A 42 -20.23 -3.22 0.95
CA LEU A 42 -20.58 -3.84 -0.32
C LEU A 42 -19.40 -3.86 -1.32
N SER A 43 -18.26 -3.24 -1.00
CA SER A 43 -17.11 -3.24 -1.89
C SER A 43 -16.37 -4.57 -1.87
N GLY A 44 -15.64 -4.88 -2.95
CA GLY A 44 -14.77 -6.06 -3.02
C GLY A 44 -13.55 -5.99 -2.10
N TRP A 45 -13.37 -4.91 -1.33
CA TRP A 45 -12.13 -4.65 -0.58
C TRP A 45 -11.87 -5.71 0.49
N HIS A 46 -12.92 -6.20 1.14
CA HIS A 46 -12.82 -7.25 2.15
C HIS A 46 -12.17 -8.55 1.62
N GLN A 47 -12.25 -8.80 0.31
CA GLN A 47 -11.64 -9.94 -0.37
C GLN A 47 -10.17 -9.69 -0.71
N LEU A 48 -9.79 -8.41 -0.84
CA LEU A 48 -8.44 -7.97 -1.21
C LEU A 48 -7.55 -7.65 -0.02
N ARG A 49 -8.11 -7.33 1.15
CA ARG A 49 -7.33 -6.88 2.32
C ARG A 49 -6.27 -7.88 2.79
N SER A 50 -6.41 -9.16 2.44
CA SER A 50 -5.48 -10.23 2.77
C SER A 50 -4.55 -10.62 1.60
N ALA A 51 -4.64 -9.92 0.46
CA ALA A 51 -3.77 -10.18 -0.67
C ALA A 51 -2.34 -9.77 -0.33
N PRO A 52 -1.35 -10.67 -0.47
CA PRO A 52 0.04 -10.37 -0.09
C PRO A 52 0.70 -9.31 -0.99
N GLY A 53 0.11 -9.02 -2.16
CA GLY A 53 0.57 -7.98 -3.09
C GLY A 53 -0.15 -6.64 -2.94
N ILE A 54 -0.88 -6.41 -1.84
CA ILE A 54 -1.60 -5.17 -1.58
C ILE A 54 -1.31 -4.71 -0.15
N TYR A 55 -0.78 -3.49 -0.02
CA TYR A 55 -0.59 -2.84 1.26
C TYR A 55 -1.44 -1.57 1.33
N LEU A 56 -2.27 -1.49 2.36
CA LEU A 56 -3.10 -0.33 2.65
C LEU A 56 -2.38 0.57 3.64
N ALA A 57 -1.95 1.75 3.19
CA ALA A 57 -1.40 2.77 4.06
C ALA A 57 -2.53 3.56 4.74
N GLN A 58 -2.20 4.69 5.37
CA GLN A 58 -3.19 5.54 6.04
C GLN A 58 -4.03 6.35 5.06
N LYS A 59 -5.15 6.86 5.56
CA LYS A 59 -5.92 7.90 4.86
C LYS A 59 -5.06 9.13 4.60
N CYS A 60 -5.32 9.79 3.49
CA CYS A 60 -4.67 11.01 3.06
C CYS A 60 -5.68 11.96 2.40
N ILE A 61 -5.23 13.20 2.14
CA ILE A 61 -6.01 14.25 1.45
C ILE A 61 -7.38 14.47 2.12
N GLY A 62 -7.35 14.94 3.37
CA GLY A 62 -8.57 15.22 4.15
C GLY A 62 -9.45 13.99 4.39
N ASP A 63 -8.84 12.83 4.58
CA ASP A 63 -9.49 11.54 4.83
C ASP A 63 -10.42 11.04 3.72
N LYS A 64 -10.24 11.54 2.50
CA LYS A 64 -11.05 11.17 1.33
C LYS A 64 -10.48 10.00 0.53
N PHE A 65 -9.18 9.76 0.66
CA PHE A 65 -8.47 8.73 -0.09
C PHE A 65 -7.61 7.90 0.84
N TYR A 66 -7.44 6.63 0.52
CA TYR A 66 -6.34 5.83 1.02
C TYR A 66 -5.21 5.80 0.02
N GLU A 67 -3.99 5.84 0.53
CA GLU A 67 -2.81 5.46 -0.23
C GLU A 67 -2.66 3.93 -0.17
N VAL A 68 -2.50 3.31 -1.33
CA VAL A 68 -2.39 1.86 -1.49
C VAL A 68 -1.14 1.56 -2.29
N ALA A 69 -0.27 0.71 -1.76
CA ALA A 69 0.86 0.17 -2.51
C ALA A 69 0.47 -1.21 -3.06
N VAL A 70 0.69 -1.42 -4.35
CA VAL A 70 0.17 -2.57 -5.08
C VAL A 70 1.28 -3.20 -5.92
N ASP A 71 1.48 -4.50 -5.76
CA ASP A 71 2.29 -5.30 -6.67
C ASP A 71 1.66 -5.25 -8.07
N PRO A 72 2.44 -4.98 -9.14
CA PRO A 72 1.89 -4.87 -10.49
C PRO A 72 1.02 -6.05 -10.95
N SER A 73 1.25 -7.27 -10.43
CA SER A 73 0.45 -8.46 -10.73
C SER A 73 -0.98 -8.42 -10.17
N TYR A 74 -1.25 -7.57 -9.17
CA TYR A 74 -2.57 -7.38 -8.55
C TYR A 74 -3.35 -6.21 -9.15
N VAL A 75 -2.75 -5.40 -10.03
CA VAL A 75 -3.45 -4.29 -10.71
C VAL A 75 -4.68 -4.76 -11.50
N PRO A 76 -4.62 -5.86 -12.30
CA PRO A 76 -5.81 -6.37 -12.99
C PRO A 76 -6.94 -6.75 -12.03
N LEU A 77 -6.59 -7.22 -10.83
CA LEU A 77 -7.57 -7.60 -9.81
C LEU A 77 -8.29 -6.36 -9.25
N LEU A 78 -7.57 -5.27 -8.98
CA LEU A 78 -8.18 -4.00 -8.59
C LEU A 78 -9.14 -3.47 -9.67
N GLN A 79 -8.76 -3.61 -10.93
CA GLN A 79 -9.62 -3.24 -12.07
C GLN A 79 -10.85 -4.13 -12.18
N PHE A 80 -10.72 -5.44 -11.93
CA PHE A 80 -11.85 -6.37 -11.91
C PHE A 80 -12.91 -5.97 -10.87
N TYR A 81 -12.48 -5.55 -9.68
CA TYR A 81 -13.37 -5.02 -8.64
C TYR A 81 -13.79 -3.56 -8.86
N LYS A 82 -13.36 -2.94 -9.96
CA LYS A 82 -13.70 -1.57 -10.36
C LYS A 82 -13.26 -0.51 -9.35
N PHE A 83 -12.12 -0.71 -8.70
CA PHE A 83 -11.52 0.33 -7.87
C PHE A 83 -11.00 1.48 -8.75
N GLU A 84 -11.31 2.70 -8.33
CA GLU A 84 -10.75 3.92 -8.93
C GLU A 84 -9.34 4.13 -8.37
N CYS A 85 -8.34 3.64 -9.11
CA CYS A 85 -6.95 3.76 -8.73
C CYS A 85 -6.26 4.91 -9.50
N ASP A 86 -5.88 5.98 -8.80
CA ASP A 86 -5.00 6.99 -9.37
C ASP A 86 -3.53 6.61 -9.16
N PHE A 87 -2.90 6.02 -10.19
CA PHE A 87 -1.49 5.65 -10.18
C PHE A 87 -0.54 6.79 -10.59
N ASN A 88 -1.06 7.98 -10.92
CA ASN A 88 -0.25 9.14 -11.30
C ASN A 88 -0.02 10.09 -10.11
N TYR A 89 -0.55 9.74 -8.94
CA TYR A 89 -0.33 10.48 -7.70
C TYR A 89 1.13 10.43 -7.26
N ASP A 90 1.67 11.60 -6.93
CA ASP A 90 2.96 11.77 -6.29
C ASP A 90 2.76 11.97 -4.77
N PRO A 91 3.25 11.06 -3.91
CA PRO A 91 3.01 11.13 -2.48
C PRO A 91 3.75 12.26 -1.76
N VAL A 92 4.74 12.86 -2.42
CA VAL A 92 5.59 13.92 -1.86
C VAL A 92 5.07 15.31 -2.25
N GLU A 93 4.26 15.41 -3.30
CA GLU A 93 3.68 16.67 -3.72
C GLU A 93 2.37 16.98 -2.96
N PRO A 94 2.20 18.23 -2.48
CA PRO A 94 0.98 18.62 -1.81
C PRO A 94 -0.17 18.80 -2.81
N VAL A 95 -1.38 18.43 -2.39
CA VAL A 95 -2.59 18.72 -3.17
C VAL A 95 -2.95 20.21 -3.10
N ASP A 96 -3.63 20.71 -4.13
CA ASP A 96 -4.04 22.11 -4.24
C ASP A 96 -4.82 22.61 -3.02
N ALA A 97 -5.66 21.76 -2.43
CA ALA A 97 -6.41 22.10 -1.22
C ALA A 97 -5.47 22.42 -0.04
N ASP A 98 -4.45 21.61 0.19
CA ASP A 98 -3.46 21.83 1.25
C ASP A 98 -2.63 23.09 0.98
N ILE A 99 -2.28 23.35 -0.29
CA ILE A 99 -1.56 24.56 -0.70
C ILE A 99 -2.39 25.81 -0.39
N ARG A 100 -3.69 25.80 -0.69
CA ARG A 100 -4.59 26.94 -0.43
C ARG A 100 -4.72 27.25 1.07
N ILE A 101 -4.72 26.24 1.92
CA ILE A 101 -4.91 26.38 3.37
C ILE A 101 -3.61 26.78 4.07
N HIS A 102 -2.50 26.13 3.72
CA HIS A 102 -1.24 26.23 4.47
C HIS A 102 -0.12 26.99 3.74
N GLY A 103 -0.31 27.30 2.46
CA GLY A 103 0.75 27.78 1.58
C GLY A 103 1.65 26.64 1.10
N LYS A 104 2.30 26.83 -0.05
CA LYS A 104 3.06 25.79 -0.77
C LYS A 104 4.15 25.13 0.08
N SER A 105 4.96 25.92 0.79
CA SER A 105 6.10 25.39 1.55
C SER A 105 5.66 24.51 2.72
N HIS A 106 4.68 24.95 3.51
CA HIS A 106 4.15 24.16 4.62
C HIS A 106 3.39 22.93 4.14
N ALA A 107 2.59 23.06 3.07
CA ALA A 107 1.90 21.92 2.49
C ALA A 107 2.87 20.84 2.02
N LYS A 108 3.96 21.23 1.34
CA LYS A 108 5.00 20.29 0.89
C LYS A 108 5.68 19.57 2.05
N LYS A 109 6.11 20.29 3.09
CA LYS A 109 6.68 19.66 4.30
C LYS A 109 5.72 18.64 4.93
N ARG A 110 4.42 18.94 4.95
CA ARG A 110 3.39 18.01 5.47
C ARG A 110 3.24 16.77 4.60
N ALA A 111 3.28 16.92 3.28
CA ALA A 111 3.25 15.79 2.35
C ALA A 111 4.48 14.89 2.52
N GLU A 112 5.69 15.47 2.52
CA GLU A 112 6.95 14.77 2.80
C GLU A 112 6.90 14.02 4.14
N THR A 113 6.47 14.69 5.23
CA THR A 113 6.36 14.06 6.56
C THR A 113 5.39 12.88 6.56
N ARG A 114 4.24 13.02 5.88
CA ARG A 114 3.25 11.94 5.75
C ARG A 114 3.82 10.76 4.97
N PHE A 115 4.48 11.03 3.84
CA PHE A 115 5.14 10.02 3.03
C PHE A 115 6.17 9.24 3.85
N LEU A 116 7.07 9.92 4.57
CA LEU A 116 8.11 9.27 5.38
C LEU A 116 7.50 8.36 6.45
N ARG A 117 6.44 8.82 7.13
CA ARG A 117 5.73 8.01 8.12
C ARG A 117 5.08 6.77 7.50
N ASN A 118 4.47 6.90 6.32
CA ASN A 118 3.89 5.77 5.61
C ASN A 118 4.97 4.80 5.13
N ALA A 119 6.09 5.31 4.63
CA ALA A 119 7.23 4.52 4.17
C ALA A 119 7.80 3.65 5.28
N VAL A 120 8.06 4.21 6.46
CA VAL A 120 8.57 3.46 7.62
C VAL A 120 7.61 2.33 7.99
N LYS A 121 6.30 2.62 8.11
CA LYS A 121 5.29 1.61 8.42
C LYS A 121 5.20 0.51 7.35
N ALA A 122 5.26 0.89 6.08
CA ALA A 122 5.18 -0.03 4.97
C ALA A 122 6.39 -0.97 4.93
N ILE A 123 7.60 -0.43 5.05
CA ILE A 123 8.83 -1.22 5.02
C ILE A 123 8.90 -2.16 6.23
N ARG A 124 8.59 -1.65 7.43
CA ARG A 124 8.57 -2.46 8.66
C ARG A 124 7.51 -3.55 8.66
N SER A 125 6.45 -3.41 7.86
CA SER A 125 5.44 -4.48 7.71
C SER A 125 6.02 -5.78 7.16
N GLY A 126 7.18 -5.73 6.48
CA GLY A 126 7.85 -6.91 5.95
C GLY A 126 7.10 -7.63 4.84
N LEU A 127 6.05 -7.04 4.25
CA LEU A 127 5.19 -7.68 3.27
C LEU A 127 5.90 -8.06 1.95
N GLY A 128 6.99 -7.39 1.61
CA GLY A 128 7.83 -7.82 0.49
C GLY A 128 8.84 -6.77 0.04
N ARG A 129 9.89 -7.24 -0.66
CA ARG A 129 10.97 -6.38 -1.18
C ARG A 129 10.49 -5.37 -2.22
N GLY A 130 9.47 -5.71 -3.01
CA GLY A 130 8.87 -4.77 -3.97
C GLY A 130 8.22 -3.55 -3.30
N LEU A 131 7.65 -3.73 -2.11
CA LEU A 131 7.10 -2.63 -1.30
C LEU A 131 8.22 -1.73 -0.77
N GLU A 132 9.30 -2.32 -0.27
CA GLU A 132 10.48 -1.57 0.18
C GLU A 132 11.10 -0.76 -0.96
N LEU A 133 11.34 -1.40 -2.11
CA LEU A 133 11.89 -0.74 -3.29
C LEU A 133 10.99 0.42 -3.75
N CYS A 134 9.67 0.26 -3.72
CA CYS A 134 8.71 1.32 -4.06
C CYS A 134 8.97 2.59 -3.23
N TYR A 135 8.99 2.49 -1.91
CA TYR A 135 9.19 3.64 -1.04
C TYR A 135 10.62 4.19 -1.08
N CYS A 136 11.63 3.33 -1.15
CA CYS A 136 13.02 3.75 -1.27
C CYS A 136 13.31 4.47 -2.59
N ASP A 137 12.73 4.03 -3.70
CA ASP A 137 12.90 4.67 -5.01
C ASP A 137 12.26 6.06 -5.05
N ILE A 138 11.04 6.19 -4.49
CA ILE A 138 10.38 7.50 -4.35
C ILE A 138 11.19 8.40 -3.41
N ALA A 139 11.65 7.89 -2.26
CA ALA A 139 12.47 8.70 -1.36
C ALA A 139 13.74 9.21 -2.06
N ARG A 140 14.40 8.36 -2.85
CA ARG A 140 15.59 8.74 -3.62
C ARG A 140 15.29 9.78 -4.69
N SER A 141 14.22 9.62 -5.47
CA SER A 141 13.86 10.55 -6.55
C SER A 141 13.51 11.95 -6.03
N HIS A 142 13.03 12.05 -4.79
CA HIS A 142 12.68 13.32 -4.14
C HIS A 142 13.76 13.87 -3.20
N GLY A 143 14.94 13.23 -3.11
CA GLY A 143 16.00 13.68 -2.20
C GLY A 143 15.68 13.47 -0.71
N LEU A 144 14.78 12.54 -0.40
CA LEU A 144 14.30 12.19 0.94
C LEU A 144 14.98 10.95 1.52
N GLN A 145 16.05 10.44 0.91
CA GLN A 145 16.77 9.26 1.40
C GLN A 145 17.28 9.45 2.85
N ALA A 146 17.99 10.54 3.12
CA ALA A 146 18.47 10.84 4.47
C ALA A 146 17.33 11.09 5.47
N PRO A 147 16.27 11.86 5.13
CA PRO A 147 15.06 11.94 5.96
C PRO A 147 14.38 10.59 6.25
N LEU A 148 14.37 9.66 5.30
CA LEU A 148 13.82 8.31 5.49
C LEU A 148 14.63 7.50 6.51
N GLU A 149 15.95 7.49 6.38
CA GLU A 149 16.85 6.85 7.34
C GLU A 149 16.71 7.45 8.75
N GLN A 150 16.58 8.77 8.85
CA GLN A 150 16.31 9.44 10.13
C GLN A 150 14.95 9.06 10.71
N ALA A 151 13.91 8.89 9.87
CA ALA A 151 12.59 8.47 10.33
C ALA A 151 12.60 7.04 10.89
N PHE A 152 13.35 6.11 10.29
CA PHE A 152 13.58 4.79 10.87
C PHE A 152 14.24 4.86 12.24
N LEU A 153 15.35 5.60 12.33
CA LEU A 153 16.07 5.76 13.59
C LEU A 153 15.20 6.36 14.69
N ALA A 154 14.37 7.35 14.35
CA ALA A 154 13.45 7.98 15.29
C ALA A 154 12.39 7.00 15.83
N GLU A 155 11.86 6.11 14.98
CA GLU A 155 10.94 5.06 15.45
C GLU A 155 11.65 4.00 16.29
N ASP A 156 12.86 3.55 15.91
CA ASP A 156 13.66 2.59 16.71
C ASP A 156 13.90 3.13 18.14
N ILE A 157 14.27 4.41 18.23
CA ILE A 157 14.46 5.10 19.51
C ILE A 157 13.15 5.15 20.30
N SER A 158 12.05 5.51 19.65
CA SER A 158 10.72 5.63 20.29
C SER A 158 10.22 4.29 20.84
N GLU A 159 10.41 3.20 20.09
CA GLU A 159 10.08 1.84 20.54
C GLU A 159 10.95 1.39 21.72
N SER A 160 12.25 1.74 21.71
CA SER A 160 13.14 1.44 22.82
C SER A 160 12.68 2.10 24.13
N TYR A 161 12.22 3.35 24.08
CA TYR A 161 11.65 4.03 25.24
C TYR A 161 10.31 3.42 25.70
N ALA A 162 9.45 3.01 24.77
CA ALA A 162 8.19 2.35 25.11
C ALA A 162 8.40 1.00 25.81
N ASN A 163 9.41 0.23 25.37
CA ASN A 163 9.72 -1.09 25.92
C ASN A 163 10.49 -1.03 27.25
N THR A 164 11.12 0.09 27.58
CA THR A 164 11.86 0.28 28.84
C THR A 164 10.99 0.84 29.98
N GLY A 165 9.71 1.14 29.73
CA GLY A 165 8.77 1.56 30.77
C GLY A 165 9.10 2.92 31.39
N LEU A 166 9.75 3.82 30.63
CA LEU A 166 10.09 5.17 31.09
C LEU A 166 8.91 6.17 31.01
N PHE A 167 7.68 5.68 31.11
CA PHE A 167 6.45 6.47 31.29
C PHE A 167 5.50 5.77 32.27
#